data_AF-A0A495XNI7-F1
#
_entry.id   AF-A0A495XNI7-F1
#
_cell.length_a   1.000
_cell.length_b   1.000
_cell.length_c   1.000
_cell.angle_alpha   90.00
_cell.angle_beta   90.00
_cell.angle_gamma   90.00
#
_symmetry.space_group_name_H-M   'P 1'
#
loop_
_entity.id
_entity.type
_entity.pdbx_description
1 polymer ?
#
loop_
_entity_poly.entity_id
_entity_poly.type
_entity_poly.pdbx_seq_one_letter_code
_entity_poly.pdbx_strand_id
1 'polypeptide(L)'
;MTTEPAARLFLVECYLPGAAADEVAAAMAAVVAASRGTAAFVCCLAIPADDTYFCLFADGTPEDLGLTFRRAGVPFERIVEAKRVGLDAAGAAWEQQGERCATRRA
;
A
#
# COMPACT_ATOMS: atom_id res chain seq x y z
N MET A 1 -25.66 -1.29 -10.44
CA MET A 1 -24.28 -1.02 -9.98
C MET A 1 -24.05 -1.86 -8.73
N THR A 2 -23.52 -3.07 -8.90
CA THR A 2 -23.07 -3.91 -7.78
C THR A 2 -21.78 -3.31 -7.26
N THR A 3 -21.83 -2.73 -6.05
CA THR A 3 -20.64 -2.32 -5.32
C THR A 3 -19.85 -3.58 -5.02
N GLU A 4 -18.80 -3.86 -5.80
CA GLU A 4 -17.80 -4.86 -5.39
C GLU A 4 -17.31 -4.46 -3.99
N PRO A 5 -17.22 -5.39 -3.04
CA PRO A 5 -16.64 -5.08 -1.75
C PRO A 5 -15.25 -4.50 -1.98
N ALA A 6 -14.99 -3.31 -1.42
CA ALA A 6 -13.71 -2.65 -1.58
C ALA A 6 -12.62 -3.58 -1.02
N ALA A 7 -11.73 -4.05 -1.91
CA ALA A 7 -10.61 -4.89 -1.55
C ALA A 7 -9.86 -4.27 -0.37
N ARG A 8 -9.60 -5.08 0.67
CA ARG A 8 -8.78 -4.61 1.80
C ARG A 8 -7.37 -4.38 1.30
N LEU A 9 -6.83 -3.20 1.58
CA LEU A 9 -5.48 -2.85 1.15
C LEU A 9 -4.52 -2.98 2.32
N PHE A 10 -3.32 -3.46 2.04
CA PHE A 10 -2.24 -3.56 3.00
C PHE A 10 -0.98 -2.95 2.42
N LEU A 11 -0.36 -2.06 3.20
CA LEU A 11 0.91 -1.45 2.90
C LEU A 11 2.00 -2.21 3.66
N VAL A 12 3.01 -2.67 2.93
CA VAL A 12 4.22 -3.27 3.50
C VAL A 12 5.37 -2.31 3.33
N GLU A 13 5.99 -1.91 4.44
CA GLU A 13 7.20 -1.10 4.46
C GLU A 13 8.40 -2.01 4.56
N CYS A 14 9.36 -1.79 3.67
CA CYS A 14 10.56 -2.59 3.58
C CYS A 14 11.78 -1.67 3.50
N TYR A 15 12.87 -2.12 4.12
CA TYR A 15 14.13 -1.38 4.19
C TYR A 15 15.23 -2.16 3.45
N LEU A 16 15.82 -1.54 2.43
CA LEU A 16 16.96 -2.08 1.67
C LEU A 16 18.02 -0.97 1.52
N PRO A 17 18.98 -0.90 2.45
CA PRO A 17 20.05 0.10 2.42
C PRO A 17 20.85 0.04 1.12
N GLY A 18 20.91 1.15 0.39
CA GLY A 18 21.77 1.29 -0.79
C GLY A 18 21.40 0.39 -1.97
N ALA A 19 20.20 -0.19 -1.98
CA ALA A 19 19.79 -1.07 -3.06
C ALA A 19 19.54 -0.28 -4.36
N ALA A 20 20.06 -0.82 -5.46
CA ALA A 20 19.78 -0.32 -6.79
C ALA A 20 18.35 -0.69 -7.23
N ALA A 21 17.83 0.03 -8.23
CA ALA A 21 16.45 -0.15 -8.69
C ALA A 21 16.15 -1.56 -9.23
N ASP A 22 17.15 -2.22 -9.82
CA ASP A 22 17.08 -3.60 -10.31
C ASP A 22 17.07 -4.62 -9.16
N GLU A 23 17.80 -4.37 -8.08
CA GLU A 23 17.76 -5.20 -6.87
C GLU A 23 16.38 -5.13 -6.18
N VAL A 24 15.80 -3.93 -6.09
CA VAL A 24 14.42 -3.74 -5.61
C VAL A 24 13.45 -4.48 -6.53
N ALA A 25 13.59 -4.36 -7.86
CA ALA A 25 12.73 -5.07 -8.80
C ALA A 25 12.82 -6.60 -8.67
N ALA A 26 14.03 -7.15 -8.47
CA ALA A 26 14.24 -8.57 -8.24
C ALA A 26 13.59 -9.05 -6.94
N ALA A 27 13.74 -8.31 -5.85
CA ALA A 27 13.07 -8.58 -4.58
C ALA A 27 11.54 -8.59 -4.74
N MET A 28 10.99 -7.63 -5.49
CA MET A 28 9.55 -7.57 -5.76
C MET A 28 9.06 -8.74 -6.61
N ALA A 29 9.83 -9.17 -7.61
CA ALA A 29 9.48 -10.35 -8.39
C ALA A 29 9.38 -11.62 -7.52
N ALA A 30 10.30 -11.78 -6.55
CA ALA A 30 10.27 -12.88 -5.60
C ALA A 30 9.03 -12.84 -4.70
N VAL A 31 8.69 -11.65 -4.19
CA VAL A 31 7.48 -11.45 -3.35
C VAL A 31 6.21 -11.74 -4.14
N VAL A 32 6.07 -11.23 -5.37
CA VAL A 32 4.91 -11.49 -6.23
C VAL A 32 4.77 -12.96 -6.57
N ALA A 33 5.89 -13.67 -6.80
CA ALA A 33 5.87 -15.10 -7.00
C ALA A 33 5.39 -15.85 -5.74
N ALA A 34 5.82 -15.42 -4.55
CA ALA A 34 5.43 -15.99 -3.27
C ALA A 34 3.98 -15.65 -2.85
N SER A 35 3.40 -14.56 -3.35
CA SER A 35 2.06 -14.08 -2.99
C SER A 35 0.92 -14.70 -3.81
N ARG A 36 1.26 -15.59 -4.76
CA ARG A 36 0.28 -16.21 -5.66
C ARG A 36 -0.80 -16.95 -4.87
N GLY A 37 -2.04 -16.45 -4.98
CA GLY A 37 -3.21 -17.03 -4.31
C GLY A 37 -3.42 -16.58 -2.86
N THR A 38 -2.58 -15.70 -2.30
CA THR A 38 -2.73 -15.16 -0.94
C THR A 38 -3.02 -13.67 -0.92
N ALA A 39 -2.43 -12.89 -1.83
CA ALA A 39 -2.67 -11.46 -1.97
C ALA A 39 -2.34 -10.98 -3.39
N ALA A 40 -3.10 -10.02 -3.89
CA ALA A 40 -2.86 -9.39 -5.18
C ALA A 40 -1.89 -8.21 -5.04
N PHE A 41 -0.76 -8.26 -5.73
CA PHE A 41 0.16 -7.12 -5.79
C PHE A 41 -0.45 -5.97 -6.60
N VAL A 42 -0.44 -4.76 -6.04
CA VAL A 42 -1.01 -3.56 -6.66
C VAL A 42 0.09 -2.68 -7.24
N CYS A 43 1.05 -2.27 -6.42
CA CYS A 43 2.19 -1.46 -6.85
C CYS A 43 3.33 -1.49 -5.81
N CYS A 44 4.50 -1.01 -6.22
CA CYS A 44 5.62 -0.72 -5.33
C CYS A 44 6.08 0.72 -5.58
N LEU A 45 6.32 1.46 -4.50
CA LEU A 45 6.89 2.81 -4.52
C LEU A 45 8.26 2.75 -3.84
N ALA A 46 9.33 2.92 -4.60
CA ALA A 46 10.67 3.03 -4.06
C ALA A 46 10.98 4.49 -3.70
N ILE A 47 11.56 4.69 -2.51
CA ILE A 47 12.01 5.98 -1.98
C ILE A 47 13.52 5.86 -1.73
N PRO A 48 14.37 6.04 -2.77
CA PRO A 48 15.81 5.82 -2.65
C PRO A 48 16.51 6.70 -1.61
N ALA A 49 15.96 7.89 -1.35
CA ALA A 49 16.52 8.80 -0.35
C ALA A 49 16.40 8.26 1.09
N ASP A 50 15.43 7.38 1.33
CA ASP A 50 15.12 6.82 2.64
C ASP A 50 15.45 5.33 2.71
N ASP A 51 16.10 4.77 1.67
CA ASP A 51 16.38 3.33 1.52
C ASP A 51 15.14 2.44 1.77
N THR A 52 13.96 2.99 1.48
CA THR A 52 12.67 2.42 1.86
C THR A 52 11.83 2.21 0.62
N TYR A 53 11.05 1.15 0.59
CA TYR A 53 10.08 0.92 -0.47
C TYR A 53 8.78 0.36 0.10
N PHE A 54 7.68 0.81 -0.48
CA PHE A 54 6.34 0.54 -0.01
C PHE A 54 5.61 -0.32 -1.03
N CYS A 55 5.19 -1.51 -0.60
CA CYS A 55 4.44 -2.44 -1.44
C CYS A 55 2.96 -2.40 -1.04
N LEU A 56 2.09 -2.18 -2.00
CA LEU A 56 0.65 -2.21 -1.78
C LEU A 56 0.09 -3.54 -2.27
N PHE A 57 -0.65 -4.23 -1.42
CA PHE A 57 -1.36 -5.47 -1.72
C PHE A 57 -2.87 -5.32 -1.50
N ALA A 58 -3.65 -6.07 -2.25
CA ALA A 58 -5.09 -6.23 -2.09
C ALA A 58 -5.44 -7.66 -1.64
N ASP A 59 -6.52 -7.79 -0.88
CA ASP A 59 -7.20 -9.05 -0.53
C ASP A 59 -6.37 -10.08 0.27
N GLY A 60 -5.30 -9.63 0.94
CA GLY A 60 -4.50 -10.43 1.86
C GLY A 60 -4.83 -10.22 3.34
N THR A 61 -4.04 -10.83 4.21
CA THR A 61 -3.98 -10.53 5.65
C THR A 61 -2.54 -10.15 6.04
N PRO A 62 -2.33 -9.44 7.16
CA PRO A 62 -0.99 -9.18 7.67
C PRO A 62 -0.16 -10.46 7.87
N GLU A 63 -0.80 -11.55 8.31
CA GLU A 63 -0.19 -12.85 8.53
C GLU A 63 0.26 -13.49 7.21
N ASP A 64 -0.60 -13.49 6.20
CA ASP A 64 -0.31 -14.04 4.87
C ASP A 64 0.82 -13.27 4.17
N LEU A 65 0.81 -11.95 4.27
CA LEU A 65 1.87 -11.09 3.74
C LEU A 65 3.18 -11.32 4.49
N GLY A 66 3.15 -11.41 5.82
CA GLY A 66 4.35 -11.72 6.60
C GLY A 66 4.96 -13.07 6.21
N LEU A 67 4.14 -14.09 5.95
CA LEU A 67 4.61 -15.38 5.45
C LEU A 67 5.15 -15.30 4.03
N THR A 68 4.49 -14.52 3.16
CA THR A 68 4.90 -14.27 1.77
C THR A 68 6.30 -13.65 1.72
N PHE A 69 6.54 -12.57 2.47
CA PHE A 69 7.84 -11.90 2.51
C PHE A 69 8.94 -12.81 3.07
N ARG A 70 8.65 -13.57 4.14
CA ARG A 70 9.58 -14.58 4.67
C ARG A 70 9.94 -15.65 3.64
N ARG A 71 8.96 -16.16 2.88
CA ARG A 71 9.19 -17.14 1.80
C ARG A 71 10.02 -16.57 0.65
N ALA A 72 9.81 -15.30 0.33
CA ALA A 72 10.58 -14.59 -0.69
C ALA A 72 12.01 -14.23 -0.23
N GLY A 73 12.32 -14.37 1.06
CA GLY A 73 13.61 -13.94 1.62
C GLY A 73 13.80 -12.42 1.63
N VAL A 74 12.71 -11.66 1.58
CA VAL A 74 12.73 -10.19 1.57
C VAL A 74 12.39 -9.67 2.95
N PRO A 75 13.28 -8.89 3.60
CA PRO A 75 13.00 -8.29 4.90
C PRO A 75 11.92 -7.21 4.78
N PHE A 76 11.09 -7.09 5.83
CA PHE A 76 10.10 -6.02 5.95
C PHE A 76 10.07 -5.52 7.40
N GLU A 77 9.73 -4.23 7.56
CA GLU A 77 9.67 -3.56 8.86
C GLU A 77 8.27 -3.62 9.45
N ARG A 78 7.24 -3.33 8.64
CA ARG A 78 5.85 -3.35 9.10
C ARG A 78 4.86 -3.66 7.98
N ILE A 79 3.73 -4.23 8.38
CA ILE A 79 2.56 -4.46 7.54
C ILE A 79 1.37 -3.78 8.21
N VAL A 80 0.70 -2.88 7.49
CA VAL A 80 -0.43 -2.10 8.02
C VAL A 80 -1.59 -2.08 7.05
N GLU A 81 -2.82 -2.05 7.57
CA GLU A 81 -4.01 -1.85 6.74
C GLU A 81 -4.03 -0.42 6.17
N ALA A 82 -4.41 -0.29 4.90
CA ALA A 82 -4.47 0.95 4.16
C ALA A 82 -5.87 1.16 3.55
N LYS A 83 -6.17 2.42 3.22
CA LYS A 83 -7.39 2.80 2.49
C LYS A 83 -6.99 3.65 1.30
N ARG A 84 -7.54 3.32 0.12
CA ARG A 84 -7.42 4.19 -1.05
C ARG A 84 -8.37 5.37 -0.88
N VAL A 85 -7.83 6.58 -1.00
CA VAL A 85 -8.61 7.82 -1.05
C VAL A 85 -8.56 8.33 -2.48
N GLY A 86 -9.70 8.37 -3.14
CA GLY A 86 -9.83 8.91 -4.50
C GLY A 86 -9.83 10.44 -4.51
N LEU A 87 -9.49 11.03 -5.65
CA LEU A 87 -9.53 12.50 -5.85
C LEU A 87 -10.96 13.07 -5.80
N ASP A 88 -11.96 12.24 -6.13
CA ASP A 88 -13.38 12.54 -6.00
C ASP A 88 -13.79 12.80 -4.54
N ALA A 89 -13.32 11.96 -3.62
CA ALA A 89 -13.52 12.16 -2.19
C ALA A 89 -12.80 13.43 -1.68
N ALA A 90 -11.66 13.78 -2.28
CA ALA A 90 -10.94 15.01 -1.95
C ALA A 90 -11.73 16.26 -2.35
N GLY A 91 -12.37 16.27 -3.52
CA GLY A 91 -13.24 17.37 -3.96
C GLY A 91 -14.43 17.60 -3.03
N ALA A 92 -15.13 16.53 -2.65
CA ALA A 92 -16.26 16.62 -1.73
C ALA A 92 -15.87 17.12 -0.32
N ALA A 93 -14.64 16.81 0.14
CA ALA A 93 -14.13 17.32 1.40
C ALA A 93 -13.87 18.84 1.37
N TRP A 94 -13.43 19.38 0.23
CA TRP A 94 -13.17 20.82 0.09
C TRP A 94 -14.46 21.64 0.09
N GLU A 95 -15.52 21.13 -0.53
CA GLU A 95 -16.84 21.75 -0.52
C GLU A 95 -17.46 21.77 0.90
N GLN A 96 -17.39 20.65 1.62
CA GLN A 96 -17.86 20.56 3.01
C GLN A 96 -17.08 21.46 3.98
N GLN A 97 -15.79 21.70 3.72
CA GLN A 97 -14.97 22.61 4.52
C GLN A 97 -15.35 24.08 4.30
N GLY A 98 -15.74 24.45 3.07
CA GLY A 98 -16.26 25.78 2.73
C GLY A 98 -17.60 26.08 3.41
N GLU A 99 -18.52 25.12 3.39
CA GLU A 99 -19.83 25.25 4.06
C GLU A 99 -19.69 25.33 5.59
N ARG A 100 -18.85 24.49 6.20
CA ARG A 100 -18.59 24.52 7.66
C ARG A 100 -17.96 25.83 8.13
N CYS A 101 -17.23 26.55 7.28
CA CYS A 101 -16.70 27.88 7.59
C CYS A 101 -17.80 28.96 7.58
N ALA A 102 -18.78 28.84 6.67
CA ALA A 102 -19.92 29.74 6.59
C ALA A 102 -20.88 29.59 7.78
N THR A 103 -21.16 28.37 8.24
CA THR A 103 -22.10 28.11 9.35
C THR A 103 -21.55 28.47 10.74
N ARG A 104 -20.24 28.61 10.92
CA ARG A 104 -19.63 29.05 12.20
C ARG A 104 -19.58 30.57 12.40
N ARG A 105 -20.02 31.34 11.41
CA ARG A 105 -20.10 32.82 11.47
C ARG A 105 -21.51 33.36 11.67
N ALA A 106 -22.52 32.49 11.79
CA ALA A 106 -23.92 32.83 12.05
C ALA A 106 -24.26 32.68 13.54
#